data_AF-B1N3X6-F1
#
_entry.id   AF-B1N3X6-F1
#
_cell.length_a   1.000
_cell.length_b   1.000
_cell.length_c   1.000
_cell.angle_alpha   90.00
_cell.angle_beta   90.00
_cell.angle_gamma   90.00
#
_symmetry.space_group_name_H-M   'P 1'
#
loop_
_entity.id
_entity.type
_entity.pdbx_description
1 polymer ?
#
loop_
_entity_poly.entity_id
_entity_poly.type
_entity_poly.pdbx_seq_one_letter_code
_entity_poly.pdbx_strand_id
1 'polypeptide(L)'
;MPFKSLTSQCPVHLSTGNHDYITGIEYLKPMLTTCGIILLENTLVIEEELQCSIIGTNDAQSEKKYINEMNKVSNEVNANTFNIILQHRPHGYQQTCEKGIYDLMLSGHTHVGQFAPFNILIINNKCIFTMYLYTHPGTGAWGPHMRSAGTNDITIFHIKP
;
A
#
# COMPACT_ATOMS: atom_id res chain seq x y z
N MET A 1 -17.73 15.84 -5.37
CA MET A 1 -16.40 15.27 -5.68
C MET A 1 -16.54 13.76 -5.74
N PRO A 2 -16.04 13.09 -6.80
CA PRO A 2 -16.29 11.67 -7.04
C PRO A 2 -15.88 10.77 -5.87
N PHE A 3 -14.76 11.05 -5.21
CA PHE A 3 -14.24 10.23 -4.11
C PHE A 3 -15.01 10.34 -2.79
N LYS A 4 -15.81 11.39 -2.58
CA LYS A 4 -16.63 11.55 -1.37
C LYS A 4 -17.72 10.48 -1.22
N SER A 5 -18.12 9.86 -2.33
CA SER A 5 -19.07 8.74 -2.30
C SER A 5 -18.44 7.45 -1.77
N LEU A 6 -17.14 7.24 -1.98
CA LEU A 6 -16.43 6.04 -1.52
C LEU A 6 -16.39 5.95 0.00
N THR A 7 -16.15 7.08 0.65
CA THR A 7 -16.03 7.19 2.12
C THR A 7 -17.36 7.18 2.85
N SER A 8 -18.49 7.12 2.12
CA SER A 8 -19.82 7.07 2.72
C SER A 8 -20.22 5.69 3.25
N GLN A 9 -19.56 4.63 2.79
CA GLN A 9 -19.89 3.24 3.14
C GLN A 9 -18.83 2.59 4.04
N CYS A 10 -17.57 2.99 3.92
CA CYS A 10 -16.48 2.47 4.73
C CYS A 10 -15.32 3.46 4.82
N PRO A 11 -14.43 3.32 5.83
CA PRO A 11 -13.17 4.04 5.87
C PRO A 11 -12.32 3.76 4.63
N VAL A 12 -11.73 4.81 4.06
CA VAL A 12 -10.81 4.70 2.91
C VAL A 12 -9.44 5.17 3.35
N HIS A 13 -8.47 4.26 3.32
CA HIS A 13 -7.08 4.52 3.67
C HIS A 13 -6.24 4.71 2.41
N LEU A 14 -5.29 5.63 2.47
CA LEU A 14 -4.38 5.91 1.36
C LEU A 14 -2.95 6.05 1.87
N SER A 15 -2.01 5.34 1.25
CA SER A 15 -0.57 5.60 1.35
C SER A 15 -0.14 6.31 0.06
N THR A 16 0.77 7.28 0.17
CA THR A 16 1.21 8.09 -0.97
C THR A 16 2.01 7.26 -1.95
N GLY A 17 1.81 7.52 -3.24
CA GLY A 17 2.61 7.01 -4.33
C GLY A 17 3.52 8.06 -4.94
N ASN A 18 4.43 7.62 -5.81
CA ASN A 18 5.39 8.50 -6.48
C ASN A 18 4.71 9.61 -7.31
N HIS A 19 3.56 9.32 -7.92
CA HIS A 19 2.83 10.29 -8.71
C HIS A 19 2.21 11.40 -7.86
N ASP A 20 1.81 11.12 -6.62
CA ASP A 20 1.21 12.13 -5.74
C ASP A 20 2.19 13.26 -5.44
N TYR A 21 3.47 12.92 -5.24
CA TYR A 21 4.54 13.90 -5.09
C TYR A 21 4.85 14.65 -6.40
N ILE A 22 4.86 13.95 -7.54
CA ILE A 22 5.13 14.56 -8.85
C ILE A 22 4.03 15.56 -9.24
N THR A 23 2.77 15.22 -8.97
CA THR A 23 1.60 16.06 -9.32
C THR A 23 1.35 17.19 -8.33
N GLY A 24 1.96 17.13 -7.14
CA GLY A 24 1.84 18.14 -6.10
C GLY A 24 1.00 17.66 -4.92
N ILE A 25 1.67 17.06 -3.94
CA ILE A 25 1.04 16.52 -2.74
C ILE A 25 0.30 17.59 -1.93
N GLU A 26 0.78 18.84 -1.96
CA GLU A 26 0.18 19.99 -1.26
C GLU A 26 -1.25 20.29 -1.71
N TYR A 27 -1.59 19.99 -2.97
CA TYR A 27 -2.96 20.14 -3.48
C TYR A 27 -3.79 18.88 -3.23
N LEU A 28 -3.14 17.72 -3.19
CA LEU A 28 -3.80 16.44 -2.97
C LEU A 28 -4.31 16.31 -1.54
N LYS A 29 -3.50 16.65 -0.53
CA LYS A 29 -3.87 16.47 0.89
C LYS A 29 -5.19 17.16 1.26
N PRO A 30 -5.41 18.46 0.97
CA PRO A 30 -6.68 19.12 1.28
C PRO A 30 -7.88 18.47 0.58
N MET A 31 -7.68 17.97 -0.65
CA MET A 31 -8.72 17.29 -1.42
C MET A 31 -9.08 15.93 -0.80
N LEU A 32 -8.07 15.13 -0.40
CA LEU A 32 -8.27 13.87 0.30
C LEU A 32 -9.03 14.08 1.61
N THR A 33 -8.61 15.07 2.42
CA THR A 33 -9.29 15.44 3.67
C THR A 33 -10.74 15.83 3.41
N THR A 34 -11.00 16.66 2.39
CA THR A 34 -12.37 17.09 2.01
C THR A 34 -13.24 15.91 1.58
N CYS A 35 -12.65 14.87 1.00
CA CYS A 35 -13.33 13.63 0.62
C CYS A 35 -13.49 12.64 1.78
N GLY A 36 -12.89 12.89 2.95
CA GLY A 36 -12.89 11.96 4.08
C GLY A 36 -11.95 10.77 3.92
N ILE A 37 -10.96 10.87 3.04
CA ILE A 37 -9.93 9.83 2.87
C ILE A 37 -8.88 10.00 3.96
N ILE A 38 -8.53 8.91 4.62
CA ILE A 38 -7.53 8.85 5.69
C ILE A 38 -6.17 8.64 5.03
N LEU A 39 -5.39 9.72 4.96
CA LEU A 39 -4.01 9.65 4.48
C LEU A 39 -3.10 9.11 5.58
N LEU A 40 -2.34 8.06 5.27
CA LEU A 40 -1.42 7.41 6.18
C LEU A 40 0.04 7.76 5.85
N GLU A 41 0.64 8.66 6.64
CA GLU A 41 2.01 9.17 6.44
C GLU A 41 2.94 8.75 7.59
N ASN A 42 3.38 7.49 7.58
CA ASN A 42 4.04 6.85 8.72
C ASN A 42 3.15 6.85 9.96
N THR A 43 1.88 6.52 9.76
CA THR A 43 0.86 6.48 10.80
C THR A 43 0.18 5.13 10.80
N LEU A 44 -0.35 4.76 11.96
CA LEU A 44 -1.14 3.57 12.17
C LEU A 44 -2.58 3.97 12.49
N VAL A 45 -3.52 3.20 11.96
CA VAL A 45 -4.95 3.24 12.32
C VAL A 45 -5.38 1.83 12.71
N ILE A 46 -6.22 1.74 13.73
CA ILE A 46 -6.84 0.48 14.16
C ILE A 46 -8.25 0.42 13.58
N GLU A 47 -8.53 -0.60 12.79
CA GLU A 47 -9.85 -0.90 12.25
C GLU A 47 -10.53 -1.94 13.15
N GLU A 48 -11.28 -1.47 14.15
CA GLU A 48 -11.87 -2.30 15.19
C GLU A 48 -12.83 -3.38 14.63
N GLU A 49 -13.64 -3.02 13.62
CA GLU A 49 -14.57 -3.96 12.99
C GLU A 49 -13.86 -5.11 12.26
N LEU A 50 -12.68 -4.83 11.71
CA LEU A 50 -11.84 -5.82 11.01
C LEU A 50 -10.83 -6.50 11.92
N GLN A 51 -10.70 -6.04 13.18
CA GLN A 51 -9.71 -6.49 14.15
C GLN A 51 -8.28 -6.46 13.61
N CYS A 52 -7.95 -5.44 12.83
CA CYS A 52 -6.65 -5.28 12.23
C CYS A 52 -6.09 -3.86 12.41
N SER A 53 -4.78 -3.74 12.30
CA SER A 53 -4.12 -2.44 12.19
C SER A 53 -3.71 -2.19 10.74
N ILE A 54 -3.93 -0.98 10.26
CA ILE A 54 -3.48 -0.51 8.95
C ILE A 54 -2.37 0.51 9.19
N ILE A 55 -1.16 0.16 8.77
CA ILE A 55 0.04 0.98 8.89
C ILE A 55 0.35 1.52 7.50
N GLY A 56 0.46 2.83 7.34
CA GLY A 56 0.90 3.40 6.06
C GLY A 56 2.24 4.09 6.19
N THR A 57 3.13 3.89 5.22
CA THR A 57 4.39 4.61 5.10
C THR A 57 4.38 5.57 3.92
N ASN A 58 5.24 6.59 3.94
CA ASN A 58 5.43 7.48 2.78
C ASN A 58 6.11 6.74 1.61
N ASP A 59 5.86 7.17 0.35
CA ASP A 59 6.60 6.63 -0.81
C ASP A 59 8.11 6.79 -0.63
N ALA A 60 8.79 5.65 -0.49
CA ALA A 60 10.22 5.60 -0.25
C ALA A 60 10.92 4.99 -1.46
N GLN A 61 11.65 5.82 -2.18
CA GLN A 61 12.29 5.47 -3.47
C GLN A 61 13.46 4.48 -3.35
N SER A 62 13.89 4.13 -2.14
CA SER A 62 14.91 3.11 -1.90
C SER A 62 14.59 2.31 -0.65
N GLU A 63 15.12 1.10 -0.59
CA GLU A 63 14.98 0.20 0.56
C GLU A 63 15.46 0.86 1.86
N LYS A 64 16.63 1.51 1.84
CA LYS A 64 17.15 2.24 3.01
C LYS A 64 16.19 3.32 3.50
N LYS A 65 15.58 4.09 2.58
CA LYS A 65 14.59 5.11 2.94
C LYS A 65 13.33 4.45 3.51
N TYR A 66 12.87 3.37 2.91
CA TYR A 66 11.69 2.65 3.38
C TYR A 66 11.87 2.12 4.80
N ILE A 67 13.03 1.52 5.10
CA ILE A 67 13.35 1.07 6.46
C ILE A 67 13.26 2.23 7.46
N ASN A 68 13.75 3.41 7.10
CA ASN A 68 13.63 4.59 7.94
C ASN A 68 12.17 5.02 8.13
N GLU A 69 11.35 5.04 7.07
CA GLU A 69 9.92 5.36 7.16
C GLU A 69 9.15 4.36 8.04
N MET A 70 9.33 3.05 7.78
CA MET A 70 8.72 1.97 8.57
C MET A 70 9.11 2.03 10.05
N ASN A 71 10.38 2.32 10.36
CA ASN A 71 10.84 2.40 11.74
C ASN A 71 10.20 3.57 12.53
N LYS A 72 9.68 4.62 11.87
CA LYS A 72 9.01 5.73 12.57
C LYS A 72 7.72 5.30 13.26
N VAL A 73 7.04 4.30 12.71
CA VAL A 73 5.72 3.83 13.20
C VAL A 73 5.79 2.44 13.84
N SER A 74 6.87 1.68 13.60
CA SER A 74 7.00 0.29 14.07
C SER A 74 6.84 0.08 15.58
N ASN A 75 7.18 1.09 16.40
CA ASN A 75 7.06 0.99 17.86
C ASN A 75 5.61 1.09 18.36
N GLU A 76 4.69 1.57 17.53
CA GLU A 76 3.26 1.68 17.84
C GLU A 76 2.49 0.41 17.45
N VAL A 77 3.13 -0.50 16.69
CA VAL A 77 2.51 -1.71 16.17
C VAL A 77 2.39 -2.76 17.27
N ASN A 78 1.16 -3.19 17.55
CA ASN A 78 0.90 -4.27 18.49
C ASN A 78 1.08 -5.63 17.79
N ALA A 79 2.03 -6.45 18.25
CA ALA A 79 2.27 -7.77 17.67
C ALA A 79 1.12 -8.78 17.84
N ASN A 80 0.11 -8.48 18.68
CA ASN A 80 -1.05 -9.34 18.91
C ASN A 80 -2.26 -9.00 18.02
N THR A 81 -2.12 -8.05 17.08
CA THR A 81 -3.15 -7.70 16.10
C THR A 81 -2.73 -8.13 14.70
N PHE A 82 -3.68 -8.39 13.81
CA PHE A 82 -3.36 -8.62 12.40
C PHE A 82 -2.91 -7.30 11.77
N ASN A 83 -1.66 -7.19 11.36
CA ASN A 83 -1.02 -5.95 10.96
C ASN A 83 -0.78 -5.91 9.45
N ILE A 84 -1.44 -4.95 8.79
CA ILE A 84 -1.35 -4.69 7.37
C ILE A 84 -0.49 -3.44 7.15
N ILE A 85 0.62 -3.57 6.43
CA ILE A 85 1.45 -2.44 6.03
C ILE A 85 1.21 -2.06 4.57
N LEU A 86 0.76 -0.82 4.35
CA LEU A 86 0.57 -0.18 3.06
C LEU A 86 1.85 0.58 2.71
N GLN A 87 2.52 0.12 1.67
CA GLN A 87 3.66 0.82 1.10
C GLN A 87 3.59 0.77 -0.42
N HIS A 88 3.65 1.92 -1.07
CA HIS A 88 3.49 2.02 -2.53
C HIS A 88 4.42 1.10 -3.32
N ARG A 89 5.67 0.93 -2.88
CA ARG A 89 6.68 0.09 -3.56
C ARG A 89 6.91 -1.23 -2.82
N PRO A 90 7.10 -2.35 -3.53
CA PRO A 90 7.42 -3.64 -2.91
C PRO A 90 8.91 -3.73 -2.49
N HIS A 91 9.43 -2.68 -1.85
CA HIS A 91 10.80 -2.61 -1.33
C HIS A 91 10.85 -2.98 0.14
N GLY A 92 11.99 -3.54 0.59
CA GLY A 92 12.24 -3.77 2.01
C GLY A 92 11.33 -4.81 2.69
N TYR A 93 10.64 -5.63 1.89
CA TYR A 93 9.75 -6.68 2.37
C TYR A 93 10.47 -7.69 3.27
N GLN A 94 11.77 -7.95 3.04
CA GLN A 94 12.56 -8.86 3.86
C GLN A 94 12.73 -8.28 5.27
N GLN A 95 13.10 -7.01 5.38
CA GLN A 95 13.26 -6.33 6.65
C GLN A 95 11.94 -6.13 7.39
N THR A 96 10.85 -5.89 6.66
CA THR A 96 9.50 -5.88 7.24
C THR A 96 9.15 -7.25 7.82
N CYS A 97 9.40 -8.32 7.06
CA CYS A 97 9.18 -9.68 7.55
C CYS A 97 10.05 -10.01 8.78
N GLU A 98 11.33 -9.61 8.78
CA GLU A 98 12.27 -9.83 9.88
C GLU A 98 11.85 -9.16 11.19
N LYS A 99 11.04 -8.10 11.15
CA LYS A 99 10.45 -7.50 12.36
C LYS A 99 9.50 -8.46 13.08
N GLY A 100 8.89 -9.40 12.36
CA GLY A 100 8.02 -10.43 12.94
C GLY A 100 6.69 -9.90 13.52
N ILE A 101 6.31 -8.66 13.19
CA ILE A 101 5.09 -8.00 13.69
C ILE A 101 4.11 -7.63 12.57
N TYR A 102 4.40 -7.98 11.32
CA TYR A 102 3.57 -7.66 10.16
C TYR A 102 3.12 -8.96 9.48
N ASP A 103 1.84 -9.03 9.12
CA ASP A 103 1.23 -10.21 8.52
C ASP A 103 1.04 -10.07 7.02
N LEU A 104 0.77 -8.84 6.56
CA LEU A 104 0.48 -8.54 5.17
C LEU A 104 1.08 -7.20 4.74
N MET A 105 1.95 -7.24 3.73
CA MET A 105 2.43 -6.07 3.02
C MET A 105 1.64 -5.90 1.72
N LEU A 106 0.93 -4.78 1.60
CA LEU A 106 0.25 -4.39 0.37
C LEU A 106 1.07 -3.31 -0.35
N SER A 107 1.44 -3.62 -1.59
CA SER A 107 2.21 -2.73 -2.45
C SER A 107 1.59 -2.56 -3.83
N GLY A 108 2.08 -1.58 -4.56
CA GLY A 108 1.72 -1.31 -5.95
C GLY A 108 2.95 -0.95 -6.76
N HIS A 109 2.92 0.24 -7.39
CA HIS A 109 3.99 0.86 -8.19
C HIS A 109 4.37 0.11 -9.48
N THR A 110 4.49 -1.21 -9.47
CA THR A 110 5.01 -2.02 -10.58
C THR A 110 3.94 -2.34 -11.63
N HIS A 111 2.66 -2.19 -11.27
CA HIS A 111 1.51 -2.62 -12.06
C HIS A 111 1.60 -4.07 -12.56
N VAL A 112 2.37 -4.91 -11.85
CA VAL A 112 2.68 -6.31 -12.23
C VAL A 112 3.27 -6.41 -13.66
N GLY A 113 3.86 -5.32 -14.14
CA GLY A 113 4.44 -5.21 -15.47
C GLY A 113 3.36 -5.09 -16.54
N GLN A 114 2.74 -3.92 -16.61
CA GLN A 114 1.74 -3.54 -17.61
C GLN A 114 2.18 -3.82 -19.08
N PHE A 115 3.48 -3.88 -19.34
CA PHE A 115 4.06 -4.10 -20.66
C PHE A 115 4.97 -5.32 -20.67
N ALA A 116 4.79 -6.20 -21.66
CA ALA A 116 5.75 -7.27 -21.92
C ALA A 116 7.10 -6.68 -22.40
N PRO A 117 8.25 -7.25 -22.01
CA PRO A 117 8.43 -8.42 -21.13
C PRO A 117 8.63 -8.05 -19.65
N PHE A 118 8.40 -6.80 -19.24
CA PHE A 118 8.70 -6.33 -17.89
C PHE A 118 7.94 -7.10 -16.79
N ASN A 119 6.78 -7.68 -17.12
CA ASN A 119 6.02 -8.56 -16.22
C ASN A 119 6.81 -9.74 -15.66
N ILE A 120 7.82 -10.24 -16.37
CA ILE A 120 8.63 -11.40 -15.96
C ILE A 120 9.63 -11.03 -14.86
N LEU A 121 10.04 -9.77 -14.80
CA LEU A 121 11.14 -9.30 -13.92
C LEU A 121 10.64 -8.77 -12.57
N ILE A 122 9.32 -8.76 -12.35
CA ILE A 122 8.72 -8.10 -11.18
C ILE A 122 8.39 -9.12 -10.10
N ILE A 123 8.79 -8.80 -8.87
CA ILE A 123 8.40 -9.56 -7.69
C ILE A 123 6.94 -9.27 -7.37
N ASN A 124 6.09 -10.30 -7.47
CA ASN A 124 4.67 -10.22 -7.13
C ASN A 124 4.28 -11.39 -6.25
N ASN A 125 3.37 -11.12 -5.30
CA ASN A 125 2.54 -12.10 -4.61
C ASN A 125 3.31 -13.31 -4.05
N LYS A 126 4.06 -13.09 -2.97
CA LYS A 126 4.88 -14.10 -2.31
C LYS A 126 4.54 -14.22 -0.84
N CYS A 127 4.50 -15.44 -0.32
CA CYS A 127 4.63 -15.67 1.12
C CYS A 127 6.11 -15.67 1.47
N ILE A 128 6.48 -14.91 2.50
CA ILE A 128 7.86 -14.67 2.92
C ILE A 128 7.87 -14.94 4.42
N PHE A 129 8.37 -16.12 4.81
CA PHE A 129 8.27 -16.65 6.17
C PHE A 129 6.84 -16.58 6.72
N THR A 130 6.56 -15.65 7.64
CA THR A 130 5.27 -15.46 8.30
C THR A 130 4.43 -14.33 7.70
N MET A 131 4.99 -13.55 6.76
CA MET A 131 4.33 -12.39 6.16
C MET A 131 3.99 -12.64 4.68
N TYR A 132 2.83 -12.20 4.24
CA TYR A 132 2.48 -12.15 2.81
C TYR A 132 2.88 -10.80 2.20
N LEU A 133 3.55 -10.82 1.05
CA LEU A 133 3.72 -9.68 0.17
C LEU A 133 2.75 -9.79 -0.99
N TYR A 134 1.87 -8.81 -1.14
CA TYR A 134 0.97 -8.69 -2.28
C TYR A 134 1.25 -7.38 -3.04
N THR A 135 1.52 -7.51 -4.34
CA THR A 135 1.78 -6.36 -5.23
C THR A 135 0.62 -6.24 -6.21
N HIS A 136 -0.20 -5.19 -6.02
CA HIS A 136 -1.38 -4.94 -6.83
C HIS A 136 -1.01 -4.55 -8.26
N PRO A 137 -1.68 -5.11 -9.29
CA PRO A 137 -1.38 -4.82 -10.70
C PRO A 137 -1.89 -3.45 -11.19
N GLY A 138 -2.58 -2.73 -10.32
CA GLY A 138 -3.23 -1.45 -10.62
C GLY A 138 -4.62 -1.66 -11.22
N THR A 139 -5.58 -0.81 -10.82
CA THR A 139 -6.94 -0.79 -11.38
C THR A 139 -6.97 -0.16 -12.77
N GLY A 140 -6.02 0.74 -13.06
CA GLY A 140 -5.84 1.43 -14.34
C GLY A 140 -4.46 1.23 -14.96
N ALA A 141 -4.16 2.04 -15.97
CA ALA A 141 -2.87 2.07 -16.64
C ALA A 141 -1.99 3.20 -16.08
N TRP A 142 -0.67 2.98 -16.01
CA TRP A 142 0.31 4.05 -15.87
C TRP A 142 0.86 4.43 -17.26
N GLY A 143 1.07 5.73 -17.48
CA GLY A 143 1.53 6.24 -18.77
C GLY A 143 0.45 6.12 -19.88
N PRO A 144 0.75 5.54 -21.05
CA PRO A 144 -0.24 5.41 -22.11
C PRO A 144 -1.38 4.49 -21.68
N HIS A 145 -2.61 4.80 -22.11
CA HIS A 145 -3.83 4.05 -21.78
C HIS A 145 -3.90 2.70 -22.53
N MET A 146 -2.91 1.85 -22.31
CA MET A 146 -2.79 0.51 -22.90
C MET A 146 -2.06 -0.43 -21.94
N ARG A 147 -2.37 -1.72 -22.05
CA ARG A 147 -1.76 -2.80 -21.27
C ARG A 147 -1.54 -3.98 -22.21
N SER A 148 -0.29 -4.42 -22.37
CA SER A 148 0.06 -5.58 -23.19
C SER A 148 0.45 -6.81 -22.36
N ALA A 149 0.63 -6.65 -21.05
CA ALA A 149 0.87 -7.73 -20.10
C ALA A 149 0.28 -7.41 -18.71
N GLY A 150 0.08 -8.46 -17.90
CA GLY A 150 -0.66 -8.37 -16.63
C GLY A 150 -2.15 -8.10 -16.83
N THR A 151 -2.93 -8.22 -15.76
CA THR A 151 -4.37 -7.89 -15.72
C THR A 151 -4.58 -6.73 -14.75
N ASN A 152 -5.49 -5.81 -15.03
CA ASN A 152 -5.95 -4.87 -14.01
C ASN A 152 -7.00 -5.52 -13.14
N ASP A 153 -6.98 -5.23 -11.85
CA ASP A 153 -7.88 -5.88 -10.88
C ASP A 153 -8.37 -4.90 -9.82
N ILE A 154 -9.46 -5.28 -9.16
CA ILE A 154 -9.87 -4.76 -7.85
C ILE A 154 -9.83 -5.98 -6.92
N THR A 155 -8.96 -5.94 -5.92
CA THR A 155 -8.73 -7.10 -5.06
C THR A 155 -9.54 -7.01 -3.77
N ILE A 156 -10.25 -8.09 -3.44
CA ILE A 156 -11.00 -8.26 -2.20
C ILE A 156 -10.26 -9.27 -1.33
N PHE A 157 -9.93 -8.86 -0.11
CA PHE A 157 -9.30 -9.73 0.89
C PHE A 157 -10.34 -10.24 1.88
N HIS A 158 -10.30 -11.54 2.17
CA HIS A 158 -11.03 -12.14 3.27
C HIS A 158 -10.04 -12.47 4.38
N ILE A 159 -10.02 -11.65 5.42
CA ILE A 159 -9.14 -11.84 6.57
C ILE A 159 -9.88 -12.78 7.55
N LYS A 160 -9.19 -13.82 8.00
CA LYS A 160 -9.68 -14.70 9.07
C LYS A 160 -8.70 -14.57 10.23
N PRO A 161 -9.18 -14.21 11.43
CA PRO A 161 -8.36 -14.27 12.64
C PRO A 161 -7.97 -15.71 12.98
#